data_AF-A0A966HIG2-F1
#
_entry.id   AF-A0A966HIG2-F1
#
_cell.length_a   1.000
_cell.length_b   1.000
_cell.length_c   1.000
_cell.angle_alpha   90.00
_cell.angle_beta   90.00
_cell.angle_gamma   90.00
#
_symmetry.space_group_name_H-M   'P 1'
#
loop_
_entity.id
_entity.type
_entity.pdbx_description
1 polymer ?
#
loop_
_entity_poly.entity_id
_entity_poly.type
_entity_poly.pdbx_seq_one_letter_code
_entity_poly.pdbx_strand_id
1 'polypeptide(L)'
;MIREYSIIKDLARVCEFVYRKGVADAASYGDIEAVMGLADREDFYTTMKFLSDNHGMELKPEAYRDFLTVCASQIKANYFRNFMIYEPARTDLKNSMATLADYMYRLGLKDGVHLDRNKGISFFHSVGTGSSHKKADGTGQDEISFIQEIKYFANKIHSARVSREIPSRLNRLAIFIGDAVMLSRLDYGDDY
;
A
#
# COMPACT_ATOMS: atom_id res chain seq x y z
N MET A 1 -7.02 -21.78 -2.86
CA MET A 1 -7.73 -21.09 -1.76
C MET A 1 -6.76 -20.45 -0.78
N ILE A 2 -5.99 -21.19 0.03
CA ILE A 2 -4.99 -20.64 0.99
C ILE A 2 -3.99 -19.63 0.36
N ARG A 3 -3.67 -19.78 -0.93
CA ARG A 3 -2.73 -18.91 -1.66
C ARG A 3 -3.23 -17.48 -1.85
N GLU A 4 -4.52 -17.26 -2.12
CA GLU A 4 -5.05 -15.91 -2.40
C GLU A 4 -5.12 -15.06 -1.15
N TYR A 5 -5.65 -15.62 -0.05
CA TYR A 5 -5.64 -14.92 1.23
C TYR A 5 -4.21 -14.62 1.71
N SER A 6 -3.26 -15.54 1.49
CA SER A 6 -1.85 -15.28 1.78
C SER A 6 -1.26 -14.15 0.94
N ILE A 7 -1.65 -14.01 -0.33
CA ILE A 7 -1.27 -12.85 -1.17
C ILE A 7 -1.86 -11.56 -0.58
N ILE A 8 -3.10 -11.56 -0.10
CA ILE A 8 -3.74 -10.37 0.49
C ILE A 8 -3.07 -9.95 1.80
N LYS A 9 -2.74 -10.90 2.68
CA LYS A 9 -1.97 -10.61 3.91
C LYS A 9 -0.60 -10.01 3.59
N ASP A 10 0.09 -10.60 2.62
CA ASP A 10 1.39 -10.10 2.17
C ASP A 10 1.27 -8.72 1.50
N LEU A 11 0.22 -8.47 0.72
CA LEU A 11 -0.10 -7.13 0.18
C LEU A 11 -0.31 -6.11 1.30
N ALA A 12 -1.06 -6.46 2.35
CA ALA A 12 -1.29 -5.60 3.50
C ALA A 12 0.04 -5.23 4.17
N ARG A 13 0.94 -6.20 4.39
CA ARG A 13 2.29 -5.96 4.93
C ARG A 13 3.12 -5.03 4.02
N VAL A 14 3.05 -5.21 2.71
CA VAL A 14 3.73 -4.32 1.75
C VAL A 14 3.14 -2.90 1.81
N CYS A 15 1.83 -2.77 1.89
CA CYS A 15 1.14 -1.48 2.04
C CYS A 15 1.56 -0.75 3.32
N GLU A 16 1.63 -1.46 4.45
CA GLU A 16 2.13 -0.91 5.71
C GLU A 16 3.60 -0.47 5.59
N PHE A 17 4.46 -1.32 5.00
CA PHE A 17 5.87 -1.00 4.80
C PHE A 17 6.04 0.31 4.02
N VAL A 18 5.29 0.45 2.93
CA VAL A 18 5.33 1.62 2.06
C VAL A 18 4.74 2.86 2.76
N TYR A 19 3.65 2.71 3.51
CA TYR A 19 3.11 3.78 4.38
C TYR A 19 4.16 4.30 5.36
N ARG A 20 4.82 3.39 6.09
CA ARG A 20 5.85 3.75 7.07
C ARG A 20 7.07 4.40 6.41
N LYS A 21 7.42 3.97 5.19
CA LYS A 21 8.43 4.65 4.39
C LYS A 21 8.02 6.09 4.08
N GLY A 22 6.77 6.33 3.68
CA GLY A 22 6.23 7.67 3.47
C GLY A 22 6.36 8.55 4.71
N VAL A 23 6.02 8.01 5.89
CA VAL A 23 6.18 8.74 7.16
C VAL A 23 7.64 9.12 7.41
N ALA A 24 8.58 8.20 7.22
CA ALA A 24 10.01 8.46 7.43
C ALA A 24 10.59 9.45 6.42
N ASP A 25 10.18 9.36 5.15
CA ASP A 25 10.59 10.27 4.09
C ASP A 25 10.10 11.69 4.40
N ALA A 26 8.81 11.86 4.74
CA ALA A 26 8.23 13.16 5.10
C ALA A 26 8.91 13.80 6.31
N ALA A 27 9.11 13.04 7.39
CA ALA A 27 9.79 13.52 8.60
C ALA A 27 11.26 13.91 8.37
N SER A 28 11.87 13.47 7.26
CA SER A 28 13.28 13.71 6.93
C SER A 28 13.50 14.78 5.85
N TYR A 29 12.47 15.15 5.09
CA TYR A 29 12.62 16.00 3.89
C TYR A 29 12.78 17.50 4.19
N GLY A 30 12.21 17.98 5.32
CA GLY A 30 12.36 19.35 5.79
C GLY A 30 11.48 20.40 5.08
N ASP A 31 11.15 20.20 3.80
CA ASP A 31 10.20 21.05 3.05
C ASP A 31 8.78 20.47 3.09
N ILE A 32 7.95 21.03 3.98
CA ILE A 32 6.56 20.58 4.18
C ILE A 32 5.69 20.86 2.95
N GLU A 33 5.88 21.99 2.26
CA GLU A 33 5.04 22.36 1.11
C GLU A 33 5.24 21.38 -0.04
N ALA A 34 6.50 21.00 -0.31
CA ALA A 34 6.83 20.01 -1.32
C ALA A 34 6.27 18.62 -0.97
N VAL A 35 6.36 18.20 0.30
CA VAL A 35 5.79 16.92 0.76
C VAL A 35 4.27 16.91 0.60
N MET A 36 3.58 17.96 1.03
CA MET A 36 2.14 18.08 0.91
C MET A 36 1.69 18.18 -0.55
N GLY A 37 2.43 18.90 -1.39
CA GLY A 37 2.17 18.97 -2.83
C GLY A 37 2.23 17.60 -3.52
N LEU A 38 3.11 16.70 -3.05
CA LEU A 38 3.13 15.31 -3.51
C LEU A 38 1.99 14.48 -2.91
N ALA A 39 1.73 14.62 -1.62
CA ALA A 39 0.77 13.82 -0.89
C ALA A 39 -0.69 14.11 -1.27
N ASP A 40 -1.01 15.37 -1.58
CA ASP A 40 -2.32 15.86 -2.02
C ASP A 40 -2.48 15.93 -3.55
N ARG A 41 -1.49 15.46 -4.31
CA ARG A 41 -1.52 15.53 -5.77
C ARG A 41 -2.79 14.89 -6.33
N GLU A 42 -3.61 15.69 -7.02
CA GLU A 42 -4.85 15.24 -7.69
C GLU A 42 -4.58 14.63 -9.07
N ASP A 43 -3.69 13.62 -9.14
CA ASP A 43 -3.41 12.88 -10.37
C ASP A 43 -4.25 11.60 -10.50
N PHE A 44 -5.19 11.38 -9.57
CA PHE A 44 -6.01 10.18 -9.46
C PHE A 44 -5.19 8.87 -9.48
N TYR A 45 -3.93 8.94 -9.00
CA TYR A 45 -2.99 7.83 -8.99
C TYR A 45 -2.76 7.23 -10.39
N THR A 46 -2.75 8.10 -11.40
CA THR A 46 -2.29 7.76 -12.76
C THR A 46 -0.78 7.79 -12.86
N THR A 47 -0.11 8.56 -12.00
CA THR A 47 1.34 8.54 -11.84
C THR A 47 1.72 7.92 -10.48
N MET A 48 2.85 7.24 -10.43
CA MET A 48 3.42 6.72 -9.19
C MET A 48 4.71 7.48 -8.91
N LYS A 49 4.91 7.92 -7.67
CA LYS A 49 6.00 8.86 -7.38
C LYS A 49 6.50 8.68 -5.95
N PHE A 50 7.81 8.61 -5.81
CA PHE A 50 8.47 8.70 -4.51
C PHE A 50 9.02 10.10 -4.30
N LEU A 51 9.15 10.46 -3.03
CA LEU A 51 9.96 11.59 -2.62
C LEU A 51 11.43 11.24 -2.96
N SER A 52 11.98 11.90 -3.97
CA SER A 52 13.40 11.92 -4.27
C SER A 52 13.93 13.33 -4.04
N ASP A 53 15.23 13.47 -3.88
CA ASP A 53 15.91 14.75 -3.71
C ASP A 53 15.52 15.76 -4.81
N ASN A 54 14.68 16.72 -4.42
CA ASN A 54 14.29 17.96 -5.08
C ASN A 54 13.37 17.93 -6.31
N HIS A 55 13.12 16.80 -6.99
CA HIS A 55 12.18 16.79 -8.13
C HIS A 55 11.20 15.60 -8.20
N GLY A 56 11.43 14.54 -7.42
CA GLY A 56 10.60 13.34 -7.39
C GLY A 56 10.48 12.66 -8.77
N MET A 57 11.12 11.50 -8.93
CA MET A 57 11.05 10.75 -10.17
C MET A 57 9.66 10.10 -10.35
N GLU A 58 8.99 10.41 -11.45
CA GLU A 58 7.80 9.66 -11.87
C GLU A 58 8.23 8.27 -12.34
N LEU A 59 7.62 7.25 -11.73
CA LEU A 59 7.91 5.87 -12.04
C LEU A 59 6.86 5.30 -12.97
N LYS A 60 7.34 4.59 -13.99
CA LYS A 60 6.48 3.70 -14.76
C LYS A 60 5.94 2.59 -13.84
N PRO A 61 4.71 2.09 -14.08
CA PRO A 61 4.13 1.01 -13.28
C PRO A 61 5.05 -0.20 -13.15
N GLU A 62 5.81 -0.55 -14.19
CA GLU A 62 6.81 -1.62 -14.18
C GLU A 62 7.85 -1.43 -13.08
N ALA A 63 8.51 -0.27 -13.07
CA ALA A 63 9.56 0.04 -12.10
C ALA A 63 9.02 0.10 -10.66
N TYR A 64 7.79 0.60 -10.49
CA TYR A 64 7.15 0.60 -9.18
C TYR A 64 6.85 -0.82 -8.69
N ARG A 65 6.41 -1.72 -9.57
CA ARG A 65 6.20 -3.14 -9.23
C ARG A 65 7.51 -3.84 -8.86
N ASP A 66 8.61 -3.51 -9.51
CA ASP A 66 9.93 -4.02 -9.15
C ASP A 66 10.33 -3.55 -7.75
N PHE A 67 10.12 -2.27 -7.44
CA PHE A 67 10.29 -1.74 -6.09
C PHE A 67 9.45 -2.51 -5.05
N LEU A 68 8.16 -2.73 -5.31
CA LEU A 68 7.31 -3.50 -4.39
C LEU A 68 7.79 -4.95 -4.21
N THR A 69 8.38 -5.55 -5.26
CA THR A 69 8.97 -6.88 -5.18
C THR A 69 10.19 -6.89 -4.25
N VAL A 70 11.00 -5.84 -4.27
CA VAL A 70 12.11 -5.65 -3.32
C VAL A 70 11.59 -5.47 -1.90
N CYS A 71 10.59 -4.61 -1.68
CA CYS A 71 9.96 -4.42 -0.37
C CYS A 71 9.41 -5.75 0.18
N ALA A 72 8.71 -6.51 -0.66
CA ALA A 72 8.17 -7.80 -0.28
C ALA A 72 9.26 -8.78 0.17
N SER A 73 10.45 -8.73 -0.45
CA SER A 73 11.58 -9.54 -0.01
C SER A 73 12.11 -9.11 1.37
N GLN A 74 12.16 -7.82 1.66
CA GLN A 74 12.65 -7.29 2.95
C GLN A 74 11.75 -7.73 4.12
N ILE A 75 10.43 -7.76 3.91
CA ILE A 75 9.44 -8.15 4.93
C ILE A 75 8.98 -9.61 4.81
N LYS A 76 9.68 -10.43 4.01
CA LYS A 76 9.39 -11.87 3.81
C LYS A 76 7.96 -12.16 3.34
N ALA A 77 7.36 -11.25 2.58
CA ALA A 77 6.05 -11.38 1.93
C ALA A 77 6.14 -12.26 0.66
N ASN A 78 6.45 -13.54 0.86
CA ASN A 78 6.82 -14.47 -0.20
C ASN A 78 5.70 -14.73 -1.22
N TYR A 79 4.43 -14.80 -0.79
CA TYR A 79 3.32 -15.08 -1.69
C TYR A 79 3.06 -13.91 -2.63
N PHE A 80 3.06 -12.69 -2.08
CA PHE A 80 2.96 -11.48 -2.89
C PHE A 80 4.15 -11.36 -3.85
N ARG A 81 5.38 -11.54 -3.36
CA ARG A 81 6.59 -11.50 -4.21
C ARG A 81 6.47 -12.47 -5.38
N ASN A 82 6.12 -13.72 -5.09
CA ASN A 82 5.98 -14.75 -6.12
C ASN A 82 4.84 -14.42 -7.10
N PHE A 83 3.72 -13.87 -6.63
CA PHE A 83 2.64 -13.39 -7.49
C PHE A 83 3.12 -12.28 -8.43
N MET A 84 3.87 -11.30 -7.91
CA MET A 84 4.41 -10.19 -8.70
C MET A 84 5.37 -10.67 -9.80
N ILE A 85 6.22 -11.66 -9.52
CA ILE A 85 7.20 -12.18 -10.48
C ILE A 85 6.57 -13.15 -11.48
N TYR A 86 5.82 -14.14 -11.02
CA TYR A 86 5.53 -15.34 -11.81
C TYR A 86 4.13 -15.38 -12.45
N GLU A 87 3.23 -14.44 -12.14
CA GLU A 87 1.84 -14.45 -12.64
C GLU A 87 1.57 -13.35 -13.70
N PRO A 88 2.11 -13.43 -14.93
CA PRO A 88 2.02 -12.34 -15.92
C PRO A 88 0.59 -12.04 -16.38
N ALA A 89 -0.30 -13.04 -16.36
CA ALA A 89 -1.70 -12.91 -16.77
C ALA A 89 -2.54 -11.94 -15.92
N ARG A 90 -2.07 -11.59 -14.71
CA ARG A 90 -2.80 -10.76 -13.73
C ARG A 90 -2.25 -9.33 -13.64
N THR A 91 -1.73 -8.81 -14.74
CA THR A 91 -1.10 -7.48 -14.81
C THR A 91 -2.01 -6.35 -14.32
N ASP A 92 -3.32 -6.44 -14.57
CA ASP A 92 -4.30 -5.47 -14.09
C ASP A 92 -4.42 -5.43 -12.55
N LEU A 93 -4.40 -6.60 -11.89
CA LEU A 93 -4.34 -6.68 -10.44
C LEU A 93 -3.02 -6.15 -9.90
N LYS A 94 -1.88 -6.50 -10.52
CA LYS A 94 -0.57 -5.98 -10.12
C LYS A 94 -0.50 -4.46 -10.18
N ASN A 95 -1.03 -3.86 -11.24
CA ASN A 95 -1.09 -2.41 -11.39
C ASN A 95 -2.02 -1.77 -10.34
N SER A 96 -3.14 -2.44 -10.02
CA SER A 96 -4.06 -1.99 -8.97
C SER A 96 -3.42 -2.07 -7.57
N MET A 97 -2.66 -3.14 -7.30
CA MET A 97 -1.89 -3.29 -6.05
C MET A 97 -0.78 -2.23 -5.94
N ALA A 98 -0.09 -1.93 -7.06
CA ALA A 98 0.88 -0.85 -7.11
C ALA A 98 0.25 0.52 -6.83
N THR A 99 -0.92 0.77 -7.43
CA THR A 99 -1.71 1.99 -7.19
C THR A 99 -2.11 2.13 -5.72
N LEU A 100 -2.57 1.04 -5.10
CA LEU A 100 -2.93 1.01 -3.69
C LEU A 100 -1.70 1.25 -2.79
N ALA A 101 -0.55 0.66 -3.09
CA ALA A 101 0.67 0.90 -2.33
C ALA A 101 1.16 2.36 -2.46
N ASP A 102 1.06 2.98 -3.65
CA ASP A 102 1.36 4.41 -3.85
C ASP A 102 0.39 5.30 -3.04
N TYR A 103 -0.89 4.95 -2.99
CA TYR A 103 -1.85 5.62 -2.10
C TYR A 103 -1.41 5.56 -0.63
N MET A 104 -1.00 4.38 -0.16
CA MET A 104 -0.53 4.20 1.21
C MET A 104 0.77 4.97 1.49
N TYR A 105 1.68 5.06 0.51
CA TYR A 105 2.86 5.92 0.60
C TYR A 105 2.47 7.37 0.83
N ARG A 106 1.57 7.91 0.00
CA ARG A 106 1.13 9.31 0.07
C ARG A 106 0.37 9.60 1.36
N LEU A 107 -0.42 8.66 1.88
CA LEU A 107 -0.99 8.79 3.23
C LEU A 107 0.11 8.91 4.30
N GLY A 108 1.14 8.06 4.20
CA GLY A 108 2.29 8.13 5.10
C GLY A 108 3.00 9.48 5.04
N LEU A 109 3.12 10.07 3.85
CA LEU A 109 3.67 11.42 3.72
C LEU A 109 2.87 12.44 4.54
N LYS A 110 1.53 12.46 4.41
CA LYS A 110 0.66 13.39 5.15
C LYS A 110 0.78 13.21 6.65
N ASP A 111 0.80 11.96 7.11
CA ASP A 111 0.87 11.67 8.53
C ASP A 111 2.27 11.97 9.12
N GLY A 112 3.31 11.97 8.27
CA GLY A 112 4.70 12.16 8.69
C GLY A 112 5.15 13.62 8.76
N VAL A 113 4.49 14.58 8.12
CA VAL A 113 4.98 15.97 8.01
C VAL A 113 5.14 16.68 9.36
N HIS A 114 4.42 16.24 10.39
CA HIS A 114 4.49 16.82 11.73
C HIS A 114 5.34 16.02 12.72
N LEU A 115 5.96 14.93 12.27
CA LEU A 115 6.81 14.10 13.11
C LEU A 115 8.25 14.60 13.09
N ASP A 116 8.90 14.52 14.25
CA ASP A 116 10.35 14.67 14.33
C ASP A 116 11.05 13.59 13.48
N ARG A 117 12.14 13.96 12.81
CA ARG A 117 12.96 13.05 11.98
C ARG A 117 13.27 11.72 12.66
N ASN A 118 13.74 11.77 13.91
CA ASN A 118 14.08 10.57 14.67
C ASN A 118 12.87 9.68 14.94
N LYS A 119 11.69 10.27 15.17
CA LYS A 119 10.44 9.53 15.36
C LYS A 119 10.01 8.85 14.05
N GLY A 120 10.05 9.57 12.92
CA GLY A 120 9.72 9.01 11.61
C GLY A 120 10.63 7.83 11.22
N ILE A 121 11.95 7.99 11.38
CA ILE A 121 12.92 6.91 11.13
C ILE A 121 12.68 5.71 12.05
N SER A 122 12.51 5.95 13.36
CA SER A 122 12.22 4.88 14.33
C SER A 122 10.91 4.16 14.01
N PHE A 123 9.89 4.90 13.58
CA PHE A 123 8.62 4.34 13.16
C PHE A 123 8.77 3.40 11.95
N PHE A 124 9.58 3.78 10.96
CA PHE A 124 9.88 2.89 9.83
C PHE A 124 10.66 1.65 10.23
N HIS A 125 11.68 1.76 11.08
CA HIS A 125 12.43 0.58 11.54
C HIS A 125 11.61 -0.34 12.47
N SER A 126 10.50 0.15 13.02
CA SER A 126 9.56 -0.67 13.80
C SER A 126 8.58 -1.49 12.95
N VAL A 127 8.73 -1.56 11.61
CA VAL A 127 7.98 -2.49 10.76
C VAL A 127 8.06 -3.89 11.37
N GLY A 128 6.90 -4.38 11.79
CA GLY A 128 6.79 -5.47 12.73
C GLY A 128 7.11 -6.84 12.15
N THR A 129 7.74 -7.63 13.01
CA THR A 129 7.86 -9.09 13.04
C THR A 129 6.51 -9.84 13.13
N GLY A 130 5.39 -9.24 12.69
CA GLY A 130 4.07 -9.87 12.53
C GLY A 130 2.93 -9.27 13.36
N SER A 131 1.75 -9.15 12.73
CA SER A 131 0.37 -9.07 13.27
C SER A 131 -0.23 -7.74 13.78
N SER A 132 0.50 -6.62 13.86
CA SER A 132 -0.11 -5.32 14.21
C SER A 132 0.32 -4.23 13.22
N HIS A 133 -0.66 -3.64 12.54
CA HIS A 133 -0.44 -2.54 11.60
C HIS A 133 -0.57 -1.21 12.33
N LYS A 134 0.58 -0.62 12.70
CA LYS A 134 0.59 0.66 13.43
C LYS A 134 0.57 1.84 12.46
N LYS A 135 -0.14 2.90 12.85
CA LYS A 135 -0.17 4.21 12.20
C LYS A 135 0.76 5.19 12.92
N ALA A 136 1.05 6.32 12.27
CA ALA A 136 1.95 7.35 12.79
C ALA A 136 1.49 7.98 14.12
N ASP A 137 0.18 8.04 14.34
CA ASP A 137 -0.44 8.51 15.59
C ASP A 137 -0.34 7.50 16.75
N GLY A 138 0.27 6.34 16.51
CA GLY A 138 0.42 5.26 17.49
C GLY A 138 -0.77 4.31 17.56
N THR A 139 -1.87 4.59 16.84
CA THR A 139 -3.00 3.65 16.74
C THR A 139 -2.56 2.38 16.03
N GLY A 140 -3.10 1.25 16.47
CA GLY A 140 -2.86 -0.06 15.87
C GLY A 140 -4.18 -0.66 15.42
N GLN A 141 -4.13 -1.39 14.31
CA GLN A 141 -5.24 -2.18 13.81
C GLN A 141 -4.78 -3.63 13.59
N ASP A 142 -5.71 -4.56 13.80
CA ASP A 142 -5.49 -5.97 13.47
C ASP A 142 -5.43 -6.18 11.95
N GLU A 143 -4.92 -7.35 11.54
CA GLU A 143 -4.71 -7.70 10.13
C GLU A 143 -6.02 -7.66 9.31
N ILE A 144 -7.14 -8.15 9.87
CA ILE A 144 -8.41 -8.21 9.14
C ILE A 144 -8.97 -6.80 8.96
N SER A 145 -8.98 -5.99 10.02
CA SER A 145 -9.39 -4.59 9.96
C SER A 145 -8.58 -3.80 8.94
N PHE A 146 -7.25 -4.02 8.90
CA PHE A 146 -6.41 -3.38 7.90
C PHE A 146 -6.69 -3.85 6.47
N ILE A 147 -6.95 -5.15 6.27
CA ILE A 147 -7.35 -5.68 4.97
C ILE A 147 -8.67 -5.04 4.49
N GLN A 148 -9.62 -4.79 5.40
CA GLN A 148 -10.85 -4.07 5.05
C GLN A 148 -10.57 -2.59 4.74
N GLU A 149 -9.67 -1.93 5.47
CA GLU A 149 -9.26 -0.55 5.19
C GLU A 149 -8.64 -0.42 3.79
N ILE A 150 -7.71 -1.30 3.41
CA ILE A 150 -7.10 -1.25 2.07
C ILE A 150 -8.13 -1.59 0.97
N LYS A 151 -9.10 -2.47 1.23
CA LYS A 151 -10.23 -2.72 0.31
C LYS A 151 -11.09 -1.47 0.13
N TYR A 152 -11.37 -0.76 1.23
CA TYR A 152 -12.08 0.51 1.19
C TYR A 152 -11.32 1.54 0.33
N PHE A 153 -9.99 1.66 0.51
CA PHE A 153 -9.19 2.56 -0.32
C PHE A 153 -9.17 2.17 -1.80
N ALA A 154 -9.09 0.89 -2.15
CA ALA A 154 -9.20 0.45 -3.54
C ALA A 154 -10.52 0.92 -4.19
N ASN A 155 -11.65 0.78 -3.48
CA ASN A 155 -12.95 1.27 -3.93
C ASN A 155 -13.00 2.81 -4.00
N LYS A 156 -12.46 3.52 -3.01
CA LYS A 156 -12.40 4.98 -2.98
C LYS A 156 -11.66 5.53 -4.20
N ILE A 157 -10.49 4.98 -4.51
CA ILE A 157 -9.68 5.38 -5.69
C ILE A 157 -10.42 5.01 -6.98
N HIS A 158 -11.07 3.84 -7.03
CA HIS A 158 -11.88 3.45 -8.18
C HIS A 158 -12.97 4.47 -8.48
N SER A 159 -13.80 4.83 -7.49
CA SER A 159 -14.88 5.79 -7.64
C SER A 159 -14.37 7.17 -8.06
N ALA A 160 -13.26 7.63 -7.48
CA ALA A 160 -12.65 8.92 -7.82
C ALA A 160 -12.14 8.96 -9.28
N ARG A 161 -11.62 7.85 -9.81
CA ARG A 161 -11.20 7.76 -11.21
C ARG A 161 -12.39 7.71 -12.16
N VAL A 162 -13.40 6.91 -11.85
CA VAL A 162 -14.61 6.78 -12.67
C VAL A 162 -15.37 8.10 -12.77
N SER A 163 -15.48 8.87 -11.68
CA SER A 163 -16.14 10.18 -11.71
C SER A 163 -15.41 11.24 -12.56
N ARG A 164 -14.17 10.96 -12.97
CA ARG A 164 -13.35 11.77 -13.86
C ARG A 164 -13.12 11.12 -15.22
N GLU A 165 -13.90 10.09 -15.54
CA GLU A 165 -13.80 9.33 -16.80
C GLU A 165 -12.43 8.67 -17.02
N ILE A 166 -11.65 8.49 -15.94
CA ILE A 166 -10.35 7.81 -15.99
C ILE A 166 -10.59 6.31 -15.86
N PRO A 167 -10.12 5.49 -16.82
CA PRO A 167 -10.23 4.04 -16.73
C PRO A 167 -9.61 3.51 -15.43
N SER A 168 -10.33 2.64 -14.75
CA SER A 168 -9.93 2.07 -13.47
C SER A 168 -10.36 0.61 -13.37
N ARG A 169 -9.45 -0.24 -12.91
CA ARG A 169 -9.71 -1.67 -12.61
C ARG A 169 -9.53 -2.00 -11.14
N LEU A 170 -9.46 -0.98 -10.28
CA LEU A 170 -9.28 -1.14 -8.83
C LEU A 170 -10.48 -1.85 -8.16
N ASN A 171 -11.68 -1.79 -8.75
CA ASN A 171 -12.81 -2.61 -8.31
C ASN A 171 -12.51 -4.11 -8.38
N ARG A 172 -11.72 -4.57 -9.37
CA ARG A 172 -11.30 -5.98 -9.46
C ARG A 172 -10.41 -6.38 -8.29
N LEU A 173 -9.55 -5.47 -7.83
CA LEU A 173 -8.75 -5.69 -6.62
C LEU A 173 -9.65 -5.75 -5.38
N ALA A 174 -10.64 -4.86 -5.27
CA ALA A 174 -11.56 -4.87 -4.14
C ALA A 174 -12.42 -6.15 -4.08
N ILE A 175 -12.86 -6.67 -5.24
CA ILE A 175 -13.54 -7.96 -5.37
C ILE A 175 -12.57 -9.08 -4.96
N PHE A 176 -11.36 -9.10 -5.52
CA PHE A 176 -10.34 -10.11 -5.19
C PHE A 176 -10.02 -10.17 -3.69
N ILE A 177 -9.95 -9.02 -3.01
CA ILE A 177 -9.79 -8.98 -1.54
C ILE A 177 -11.03 -9.56 -0.85
N GLY A 178 -12.23 -9.19 -1.29
CA GLY A 178 -13.49 -9.71 -0.73
C GLY A 178 -13.59 -11.23 -0.81
N ASP A 179 -13.33 -11.79 -2.00
CA ASP A 179 -13.38 -13.21 -2.25
C ASP A 179 -12.34 -13.96 -1.41
N ALA A 180 -11.10 -13.46 -1.35
CA ALA A 180 -10.03 -14.06 -0.56
C ALA A 180 -10.35 -14.09 0.95
N VAL A 181 -10.96 -13.03 1.49
CA VAL A 181 -11.39 -12.97 2.89
C VAL A 181 -12.55 -13.93 3.15
N MET A 182 -13.56 -13.95 2.29
CA MET A 182 -14.72 -14.84 2.43
C MET A 182 -14.31 -16.31 2.44
N LEU A 183 -13.46 -16.71 1.49
CA LEU A 183 -12.95 -18.07 1.37
C LEU A 183 -12.14 -18.49 2.60
N SER A 184 -11.36 -17.57 3.18
CA SER A 184 -10.63 -17.87 4.41
C SER A 184 -11.56 -18.22 5.58
N ARG A 185 -12.72 -17.56 5.71
CA ARG A 185 -13.68 -17.85 6.78
C ARG A 185 -14.35 -19.22 6.61
N LEU A 186 -14.67 -19.57 5.37
CA LEU A 186 -15.26 -20.89 5.04
C LEU A 186 -14.28 -22.05 5.31
N ASP A 187 -12.98 -21.85 5.11
CA ASP A 187 -11.95 -22.86 5.36
C ASP A 187 -11.64 -23.07 6.86
N TYR A 188 -11.88 -22.06 7.72
CA TYR A 188 -11.62 -22.18 9.15
C TYR A 188 -12.80 -22.70 9.97
N GLY A 189 -14.01 -22.78 9.38
CA GLY A 189 -15.23 -23.05 10.12
C GLY A 189 -15.50 -21.90 11.09
N ASP A 190 -16.60 -21.18 10.90
CA ASP A 190 -16.98 -20.12 11.84
C ASP A 190 -17.27 -20.73 13.23
N ASP A 191 -16.24 -20.84 14.08
CA ASP A 191 -16.32 -20.87 15.53
C ASP A 191 -16.10 -19.43 16.04
N TYR A 192 -17.11 -18.58 15.82
CA TYR A 192 -17.29 -17.30 16.52
C TYR A 192 -18.53 -17.38 17.40
#